data_AF-A0A5C2RQB8-F1
#
_entry.id   AF-A0A5C2RQB8-F1
#
_cell.length_a   1.000
_cell.length_b   1.000
_cell.length_c   1.000
_cell.angle_alpha   90.00
_cell.angle_beta   90.00
_cell.angle_gamma   90.00
#
_symmetry.space_group_name_H-M   'P 1'
#
loop_
_entity.id
_entity.type
_entity.pdbx_description
1 polymer ?
#
loop_
_entity_poly.entity_id
_entity_poly.type
_entity_poly.pdbx_seq_one_letter_code
_entity_poly.pdbx_strand_id
1 'polypeptide(L)'
;MVSSTALSFIGALFFVAGAAAQSAPQYGQYCPRFDDIVQCGGQGWTGATTCPNGWTCTVSNQYYSQCLPGAASSAPGSPTTSPGGGSPTTTSSSPSGTSTLIAGNSFIRAVEDPNFHKYLRSEVAGTASDAVLGEPNTAAQFQITSGQLVQMLPDGSNLYAVVEARANSTVMKLKMSWSEEPASGANAGTFQWSGDTVEWSIPTIQRPQLNAWLICPDADGNKDVYINLGPYDYQTPAGCADETIHAYTGATATP
;
A
#
# COMPACT_ATOMS: atom_id res chain seq x y z
N MET A 1 83.38 15.02 11.97
CA MET A 1 84.02 14.51 13.19
C MET A 1 82.94 14.32 14.25
N VAL A 2 82.84 13.08 14.77
CA VAL A 2 82.13 12.64 15.99
C VAL A 2 80.59 12.80 15.98
N SER A 3 79.80 11.75 15.67
CA SER A 3 79.50 10.55 16.48
C SER A 3 78.68 10.86 17.74
N SER A 4 77.45 10.34 17.80
CA SER A 4 77.03 9.43 18.89
C SER A 4 75.61 8.91 18.68
N THR A 5 75.58 7.62 18.44
CA THR A 5 74.51 6.63 18.68
C THR A 5 73.83 6.78 20.03
N ALA A 6 72.50 6.59 20.05
CA ALA A 6 71.82 5.92 21.15
C ALA A 6 70.68 5.05 20.56
N LEU A 7 70.95 3.74 20.52
CA LEU A 7 69.94 2.69 20.42
C LEU A 7 69.04 2.75 21.65
N SER A 8 67.73 2.54 21.47
CA SER A 8 66.91 1.94 22.51
C SER A 8 65.85 1.03 21.88
N PHE A 9 66.03 -0.27 22.15
CA PHE A 9 65.13 -1.37 21.82
C PHE A 9 64.11 -1.54 22.95
N ILE A 10 62.83 -1.27 22.72
CA ILE A 10 61.68 -1.85 23.43
C ILE A 10 60.56 -1.84 22.38
N GLY A 11 60.11 -2.95 21.80
CA GLY A 11 59.40 -4.04 22.45
C GLY A 11 58.01 -4.10 21.81
N ALA A 12 57.78 -5.08 20.96
CA ALA A 12 56.55 -5.25 20.19
C ALA A 12 55.32 -5.41 21.11
N LEU A 13 54.24 -4.70 20.79
CA LEU A 13 52.89 -4.99 21.29
C LEU A 13 51.93 -4.90 20.11
N PHE A 14 51.69 -6.07 19.51
CA PHE A 14 50.58 -6.29 18.59
C PHE A 14 49.26 -6.13 19.35
N PHE A 15 48.54 -5.03 19.13
CA PHE A 15 47.13 -4.97 19.47
C PHE A 15 46.33 -5.61 18.34
N VAL A 16 46.04 -6.91 18.50
CA VAL A 16 44.95 -7.57 17.78
C VAL A 16 43.65 -7.06 18.40
N ALA A 17 43.05 -6.04 17.80
CA ALA A 17 41.67 -5.70 18.09
C ALA A 17 40.79 -6.75 17.41
N GLY A 18 40.39 -7.75 18.20
CA GLY A 18 39.38 -8.73 17.79
C GLY A 18 38.09 -8.02 17.44
N ALA A 19 37.61 -8.22 16.21
CA ALA A 19 36.25 -7.90 15.84
C ALA A 19 35.31 -8.79 16.67
N ALA A 20 34.68 -8.22 17.69
CA ALA A 20 33.54 -8.83 18.33
C ALA A 20 32.35 -8.73 17.37
N ALA A 21 32.16 -9.77 16.55
CA ALA A 21 30.89 -10.00 15.88
C ALA A 21 29.83 -10.26 16.95
N GLN A 22 29.00 -9.27 17.23
CA GLN A 22 27.83 -9.45 18.08
C GLN A 22 26.76 -10.16 17.25
N SER A 23 26.62 -11.46 17.49
CA SER A 23 25.52 -12.29 17.01
C SER A 23 24.20 -11.77 17.59
N ALA A 24 23.31 -11.29 16.71
CA ALA A 24 21.94 -10.97 17.05
C ALA A 24 21.18 -12.26 17.46
N PRO A 25 20.25 -12.18 18.43
CA PRO A 25 19.54 -13.35 18.92
C PRO A 25 18.58 -13.88 17.85
N GLN A 26 18.83 -15.11 17.42
CA GLN A 26 17.93 -15.95 16.64
C GLN A 26 16.67 -16.25 17.46
N TYR A 27 15.53 -15.71 17.04
CA TYR A 27 14.23 -16.22 17.47
C TYR A 27 13.47 -16.74 16.26
N GLY A 28 13.31 -18.07 16.21
CA GLY A 28 12.08 -18.69 15.70
C GLY A 28 12.00 -19.02 14.21
N GLN A 29 12.86 -19.94 13.77
CA GLN A 29 12.76 -20.73 12.55
C GLN A 29 11.46 -21.57 12.46
N TYR A 30 10.69 -21.42 11.36
CA TYR A 30 9.90 -22.38 10.53
C TYR A 30 8.97 -21.51 9.62
N CYS A 31 9.00 -21.49 8.28
CA CYS A 31 9.19 -22.55 7.28
C CYS A 31 10.00 -22.08 6.03
N PRO A 32 10.63 -23.02 5.29
CA PRO A 32 11.36 -22.78 4.05
C PRO A 32 10.43 -22.78 2.81
N ARG A 33 10.83 -22.00 1.79
CA ARG A 33 10.24 -21.87 0.44
C ARG A 33 8.86 -21.21 0.35
N PHE A 34 8.84 -20.16 -0.46
CA PHE A 34 7.73 -19.27 -0.78
C PHE A 34 6.91 -19.82 -1.96
N ASP A 35 6.76 -21.14 -2.05
CA ASP A 35 6.24 -21.78 -3.26
C ASP A 35 4.77 -22.23 -3.08
N ASP A 36 4.27 -22.34 -1.84
CA ASP A 36 2.95 -22.91 -1.59
C ASP A 36 2.11 -22.05 -0.64
N ILE A 37 1.07 -21.45 -1.20
CA ILE A 37 -0.04 -20.88 -0.43
C ILE A 37 -0.85 -22.09 0.10
N VAL A 38 -0.39 -22.70 1.20
CA VAL A 38 -0.62 -24.11 1.58
C VAL A 38 -2.08 -24.55 1.57
N GLN A 39 -2.37 -25.58 0.77
CA GLN A 39 -3.65 -26.29 0.76
C GLN A 39 -3.84 -27.02 2.09
N CYS A 40 -4.99 -26.81 2.73
CA CYS A 40 -5.38 -27.42 4.00
C CYS A 40 -6.62 -28.29 3.88
N GLY A 41 -7.13 -28.50 2.67
CA GLY A 41 -8.33 -29.30 2.47
C GLY A 41 -8.76 -29.37 1.01
N GLY A 42 -9.78 -30.19 0.76
CA GLY A 42 -10.28 -30.47 -0.58
C GLY A 42 -10.54 -31.96 -0.80
N GLN A 43 -11.50 -32.29 -1.65
CA GLN A 43 -11.80 -33.65 -2.04
C GLN A 43 -10.57 -34.28 -2.73
N GLY A 44 -10.07 -35.39 -2.17
CA GLY A 44 -8.85 -36.06 -2.62
C GLY A 44 -7.56 -35.56 -1.97
N TRP A 45 -7.60 -34.53 -1.10
CA TRP A 45 -6.45 -34.07 -0.33
C TRP A 45 -6.11 -35.04 0.80
N THR A 46 -4.87 -35.53 0.86
CA THR A 46 -4.36 -36.41 1.93
C THR A 46 -3.25 -35.75 2.77
N GLY A 47 -3.00 -34.45 2.54
CA GLY A 47 -1.99 -33.68 3.25
C GLY A 47 -2.48 -33.12 4.59
N ALA A 48 -1.71 -32.19 5.16
CA ALA A 48 -2.08 -31.54 6.41
C ALA A 48 -3.39 -30.76 6.27
N THR A 49 -4.28 -30.87 7.26
CA THR A 49 -5.56 -30.13 7.29
C THR A 49 -5.60 -29.01 8.32
N THR A 50 -4.53 -28.86 9.10
CA THR A 50 -4.41 -27.85 10.16
C THR A 50 -3.44 -26.77 9.72
N CYS A 51 -3.85 -25.51 9.88
CA CYS A 51 -3.04 -24.36 9.54
C CYS A 51 -2.10 -23.94 10.68
N PRO A 52 -0.99 -23.25 10.37
CA PRO A 52 -0.12 -22.65 11.38
C PRO A 52 -0.88 -21.74 12.35
N ASN A 53 -0.30 -21.52 13.55
CA ASN A 53 -0.92 -20.69 14.58
C ASN A 53 -1.27 -19.29 14.03
N GLY A 54 -2.51 -18.85 14.27
CA GLY A 54 -3.05 -17.58 13.75
C GLY A 54 -3.57 -17.64 12.31
N TRP A 55 -3.62 -18.83 11.70
CA TRP A 55 -4.19 -19.07 10.37
C TRP A 55 -5.34 -20.08 10.46
N THR A 56 -6.35 -19.89 9.63
CA THR A 56 -7.57 -20.69 9.55
C THR A 56 -7.68 -21.33 8.18
N CYS A 57 -8.01 -22.62 8.14
CA CYS A 57 -8.26 -23.32 6.89
C CYS A 57 -9.60 -22.88 6.30
N THR A 58 -9.56 -22.12 5.20
CA THR A 58 -10.73 -21.60 4.53
C THR A 58 -11.00 -22.39 3.25
N VAL A 59 -12.20 -22.94 3.10
CA VAL A 59 -12.60 -23.69 1.90
C VAL A 59 -12.75 -22.71 0.73
N SER A 60 -12.04 -22.94 -0.36
CA SER A 60 -12.16 -22.16 -1.60
C SER A 60 -13.14 -22.83 -2.57
N ASN A 61 -13.02 -24.15 -2.75
CA ASN A 61 -13.95 -24.98 -3.51
C ASN A 61 -13.92 -26.44 -3.02
N GLN A 62 -14.72 -27.33 -3.62
CA GLN A 62 -14.83 -28.71 -3.16
C GLN A 62 -13.51 -29.49 -3.18
N TYR A 63 -12.57 -29.13 -4.07
CA TYR A 63 -11.27 -29.79 -4.23
C TYR A 63 -10.13 -29.02 -3.56
N TYR A 64 -10.38 -27.84 -3.00
CA TYR A 64 -9.32 -26.96 -2.52
C TYR A 64 -9.75 -26.06 -1.35
N SER A 65 -9.00 -26.11 -0.26
CA SER A 65 -9.08 -25.21 0.89
C SER A 65 -7.68 -24.69 1.19
N GLN A 66 -7.55 -23.45 1.62
CA GLN A 66 -6.26 -22.79 1.84
C GLN A 66 -6.17 -22.19 3.25
N CYS A 67 -4.98 -22.27 3.84
CA CYS A 67 -4.70 -21.57 5.09
C CYS A 67 -4.64 -20.06 4.84
N LEU A 68 -5.49 -19.31 5.55
CA LEU A 68 -5.51 -17.85 5.52
C LEU A 68 -5.30 -17.30 6.94
N PRO A 69 -4.59 -16.17 7.14
CA PRO A 69 -4.46 -15.55 8.45
C PRO A 69 -5.83 -15.21 9.03
N GLY A 70 -6.16 -15.75 10.21
CA GLY A 70 -7.42 -15.50 10.90
C GLY A 70 -7.19 -14.59 12.10
N ALA A 71 -7.97 -13.51 12.22
CA ALA A 71 -8.01 -12.71 13.44
C ALA A 71 -8.34 -13.62 14.63
N ALA A 72 -7.45 -13.63 15.64
CA ALA A 72 -7.67 -14.37 16.88
C ALA A 72 -9.03 -13.98 17.48
N SER A 73 -9.95 -14.94 17.55
CA SER A 73 -11.20 -14.80 18.28
C SER A 73 -10.89 -14.84 19.77
N SER A 74 -10.86 -13.67 20.42
CA SER A 74 -10.80 -13.54 21.87
C SER A 74 -12.10 -14.04 22.50
N ALA A 75 -12.03 -15.11 23.28
CA ALA A 75 -13.14 -15.61 24.09
C ALA A 75 -13.54 -14.61 25.21
N PRO A 76 -14.78 -14.63 25.72
CA PRO A 76 -15.29 -13.62 26.66
C PRO A 76 -15.06 -13.96 28.14
N GLY A 77 -14.61 -12.96 28.90
CA GLY A 77 -15.16 -12.60 30.22
C GLY A 77 -14.41 -13.00 31.49
N SER A 78 -14.01 -12.00 32.30
CA SER A 78 -14.62 -11.75 33.63
C SER A 78 -14.28 -10.35 34.15
N PRO A 79 -15.15 -9.68 34.93
CA PRO A 79 -15.08 -8.26 35.22
C PRO A 79 -14.22 -7.95 36.46
N THR A 80 -13.58 -6.79 36.48
CA THR A 80 -13.09 -6.18 37.73
C THR A 80 -13.47 -4.71 37.72
N THR A 81 -14.28 -4.33 38.70
CA THR A 81 -14.80 -2.99 38.95
C THR A 81 -13.73 -2.07 39.53
N SER A 82 -13.54 -0.88 38.96
CA SER A 82 -13.10 0.32 39.69
C SER A 82 -13.46 1.60 38.89
N PRO A 83 -13.98 2.68 39.53
CA PRO A 83 -14.47 3.87 38.84
C PRO A 83 -13.46 5.02 38.78
N GLY A 84 -13.54 5.80 37.69
CA GLY A 84 -12.80 7.05 37.46
C GLY A 84 -12.41 7.12 35.99
N GLY A 85 -13.04 7.91 35.12
CA GLY A 85 -13.27 9.34 35.26
C GLY A 85 -12.44 10.01 34.16
N GLY A 86 -13.02 10.20 32.97
CA GLY A 86 -12.35 10.80 31.82
C GLY A 86 -12.95 10.30 30.50
N SER A 87 -13.83 11.12 29.92
CA SER A 87 -14.44 10.91 28.62
C SER A 87 -13.43 11.17 27.49
N PRO A 88 -13.07 10.20 26.63
CA PRO A 88 -12.86 10.51 25.24
C PRO A 88 -14.22 10.39 24.54
N THR A 89 -14.68 11.48 23.95
CA THR A 89 -15.79 11.45 23.00
C THR A 89 -15.31 10.65 21.78
N THR A 90 -15.45 9.34 21.80
CA THR A 90 -15.35 8.53 20.60
C THR A 90 -16.64 8.75 19.83
N THR A 91 -16.60 9.64 18.85
CA THR A 91 -17.59 9.63 17.76
C THR A 91 -17.41 8.33 17.01
N SER A 92 -18.11 7.29 17.46
CA SER A 92 -18.39 6.10 16.65
C SER A 92 -19.21 6.57 15.46
N SER A 93 -18.55 6.84 14.33
CA SER A 93 -19.22 6.93 13.05
C SER A 93 -19.83 5.55 12.77
N SER A 94 -21.17 5.54 12.79
CA SER A 94 -22.04 4.45 12.37
C SER A 94 -21.50 3.70 11.14
N PRO A 95 -21.67 2.37 11.04
CA PRO A 95 -21.36 1.64 9.82
C PRO A 95 -22.40 2.04 8.75
N SER A 96 -22.14 3.14 8.03
CA SER A 96 -22.67 3.27 6.66
C SER A 96 -21.92 2.24 5.85
N GLY A 97 -22.64 1.19 5.44
CA GLY A 97 -22.07 -0.04 4.91
C GLY A 97 -21.01 0.21 3.86
N THR A 98 -19.75 -0.04 4.23
CA THR A 98 -18.66 -0.12 3.27
C THR A 98 -19.01 -1.18 2.24
N SER A 99 -18.87 -0.85 0.94
CA SER A 99 -19.12 -1.83 -0.10
C SER A 99 -18.22 -3.06 0.11
N THR A 100 -18.78 -4.25 -0.06
CA THR A 100 -17.97 -5.47 -0.04
C THR A 100 -17.14 -5.54 -1.31
N LEU A 101 -15.88 -5.93 -1.18
CA LEU A 101 -14.99 -6.11 -2.32
C LEU A 101 -15.56 -7.15 -3.29
N ILE A 102 -15.72 -6.74 -4.55
CA ILE A 102 -16.11 -7.62 -5.65
C ILE A 102 -14.90 -8.48 -6.01
N ALA A 103 -15.13 -9.77 -6.26
CA ALA A 103 -14.07 -10.70 -6.61
C ALA A 103 -13.28 -10.21 -7.85
N GLY A 104 -11.96 -10.21 -7.75
CA GLY A 104 -11.06 -9.71 -8.80
C GLY A 104 -10.75 -8.22 -8.74
N ASN A 105 -11.40 -7.47 -7.85
CA ASN A 105 -11.15 -6.04 -7.66
C ASN A 105 -10.17 -5.79 -6.51
N SER A 106 -9.72 -4.54 -6.42
CA SER A 106 -9.03 -4.01 -5.26
C SER A 106 -9.63 -2.65 -4.88
N PHE A 107 -9.68 -2.34 -3.59
CA PHE A 107 -9.63 -0.94 -3.19
C PHE A 107 -8.22 -0.41 -3.46
N ILE A 108 -8.05 0.90 -3.64
CA ILE A 108 -6.72 1.52 -3.69
C ILE A 108 -6.65 2.55 -2.58
N ARG A 109 -5.56 2.56 -1.80
CA ARG A 109 -5.40 3.48 -0.67
C ARG A 109 -3.96 3.97 -0.53
N ALA A 110 -3.81 5.15 0.05
CA ALA A 110 -2.52 5.68 0.49
C ALA A 110 -2.00 4.93 1.72
N VAL A 111 -0.67 4.77 1.79
CA VAL A 111 0.01 3.98 2.84
C VAL A 111 0.96 4.81 3.70
N GLU A 112 0.95 6.13 3.57
CA GLU A 112 1.76 7.04 4.38
C GLU A 112 0.98 8.28 4.86
N ASP A 113 1.51 8.95 5.88
CA ASP A 113 0.93 10.20 6.36
C ASP A 113 1.19 11.34 5.35
N PRO A 114 0.26 12.29 5.19
CA PRO A 114 -0.92 12.53 6.01
C PRO A 114 -2.20 11.88 5.49
N ASN A 115 -2.14 11.09 4.40
CA ASN A 115 -3.33 10.48 3.80
C ASN A 115 -3.44 8.97 4.06
N PHE A 116 -2.78 8.49 5.13
CA PHE A 116 -2.79 7.09 5.52
C PHE A 116 -4.22 6.55 5.59
N HIS A 117 -4.47 5.45 4.88
CA HIS A 117 -5.78 4.81 4.78
C HIS A 117 -6.90 5.69 4.20
N LYS A 118 -6.56 6.70 3.40
CA LYS A 118 -7.51 7.35 2.48
C LYS A 118 -7.56 6.58 1.17
N TYR A 119 -8.77 6.44 0.62
CA TYR A 119 -9.07 5.54 -0.49
C TYR A 119 -9.38 6.30 -1.76
N LEU A 120 -8.84 5.81 -2.88
CA LEU A 120 -9.11 6.36 -4.19
C LEU A 120 -10.59 6.25 -4.54
N ARG A 121 -11.13 7.32 -5.12
CA ARG A 121 -12.51 7.41 -5.61
C ARG A 121 -12.66 8.53 -6.64
N SER A 122 -13.84 8.60 -7.26
CA SER A 122 -14.34 9.81 -7.92
C SER A 122 -14.73 10.86 -6.88
N GLU A 123 -14.39 12.12 -7.13
CA GLU A 123 -14.80 13.24 -6.28
C GLU A 123 -16.32 13.31 -6.13
N VAL A 124 -17.02 13.25 -7.27
CA VAL A 124 -18.46 13.06 -7.33
C VAL A 124 -18.71 11.58 -7.53
N ALA A 125 -19.31 10.94 -6.52
CA ALA A 125 -19.45 9.49 -6.46
C ALA A 125 -20.17 8.94 -7.70
N GLY A 126 -19.50 8.03 -8.41
CA GLY A 126 -20.07 7.35 -9.57
C GLY A 126 -20.11 8.17 -10.86
N THR A 127 -19.36 9.27 -10.97
CA THR A 127 -19.34 10.08 -12.20
C THR A 127 -17.93 10.36 -12.68
N ALA A 128 -17.81 10.68 -13.98
CA ALA A 128 -16.62 11.30 -14.54
C ALA A 128 -16.36 12.65 -13.84
N SER A 129 -15.36 12.65 -12.95
CA SER A 129 -14.97 13.77 -12.08
C SER A 129 -13.51 13.60 -11.69
N ASP A 130 -12.97 14.52 -10.90
CA ASP A 130 -11.58 14.42 -10.46
C ASP A 130 -11.35 13.17 -9.59
N ALA A 131 -10.13 12.63 -9.68
CA ALA A 131 -9.72 11.53 -8.83
C ALA A 131 -9.22 12.07 -7.50
N VAL A 132 -9.81 11.60 -6.40
CA VAL A 132 -9.48 12.07 -5.05
C VAL A 132 -9.25 10.91 -4.10
N LEU A 133 -8.54 11.18 -3.00
CA LEU A 133 -8.55 10.29 -1.84
C LEU A 133 -9.66 10.69 -0.86
N GLY A 134 -10.42 9.70 -0.40
CA GLY A 134 -11.55 9.86 0.52
C GLY A 134 -11.52 8.90 1.69
N GLU A 135 -12.60 8.89 2.45
CA GLU A 135 -12.77 7.99 3.60
C GLU A 135 -13.10 6.56 3.16
N PRO A 136 -12.84 5.54 4.01
CA PRO A 136 -13.12 4.13 3.70
C PRO A 136 -14.56 3.85 3.23
N ASN A 137 -15.55 4.53 3.78
CA ASN A 137 -16.97 4.37 3.41
C ASN A 137 -17.31 4.93 2.00
N THR A 138 -16.39 5.69 1.40
CA THR A 138 -16.51 6.23 0.05
C THR A 138 -15.56 5.58 -0.95
N ALA A 139 -14.83 4.54 -0.51
CA ALA A 139 -13.83 3.86 -1.33
C ALA A 139 -14.47 3.23 -2.57
N ALA A 140 -13.87 3.50 -3.72
CA ALA A 140 -14.23 2.84 -4.97
C ALA A 140 -13.39 1.58 -5.19
N GLN A 141 -13.82 0.74 -6.11
CA GLN A 141 -13.18 -0.54 -6.43
C GLN A 141 -12.63 -0.51 -7.84
N PHE A 142 -11.46 -1.10 -8.02
CA PHE A 142 -10.66 -0.94 -9.23
C PHE A 142 -10.13 -2.26 -9.77
N GLN A 143 -9.90 -2.27 -11.07
CA GLN A 143 -9.07 -3.23 -11.79
C GLN A 143 -8.06 -2.49 -12.66
N ILE A 144 -6.93 -3.13 -12.97
CA ILE A 144 -6.05 -2.69 -14.04
C ILE A 144 -6.18 -3.68 -15.19
N THR A 145 -6.75 -3.21 -16.30
CA THR A 145 -7.02 -4.03 -17.49
C THR A 145 -6.40 -3.36 -18.71
N SER A 146 -5.52 -4.07 -19.41
CA SER A 146 -4.85 -3.55 -20.62
C SER A 146 -4.18 -2.18 -20.43
N GLY A 147 -3.58 -1.95 -19.26
CA GLY A 147 -2.92 -0.69 -18.92
C GLY A 147 -3.85 0.45 -18.51
N GLN A 148 -5.16 0.22 -18.41
CA GLN A 148 -6.13 1.19 -17.91
C GLN A 148 -6.47 0.88 -16.45
N LEU A 149 -6.47 1.90 -15.60
CA LEU A 149 -7.08 1.81 -14.27
C LEU A 149 -8.59 2.06 -14.42
N VAL A 150 -9.38 1.04 -14.11
CA VAL A 150 -10.83 1.01 -14.32
C VAL A 150 -11.51 1.03 -12.97
N GLN A 151 -12.36 2.03 -12.73
CA GLN A 151 -13.27 2.07 -11.59
C GLN A 151 -14.60 1.41 -11.96
N MET A 152 -15.04 0.46 -11.15
CA MET A 152 -16.32 -0.22 -11.34
C MET A 152 -17.44 0.48 -10.57
N LEU A 153 -18.56 0.75 -11.24
CA LEU A 153 -19.72 1.39 -10.65
C LEU A 153 -20.79 0.38 -10.23
N PRO A 154 -21.64 0.69 -9.23
CA PRO A 154 -22.69 -0.23 -8.77
C PRO A 154 -23.73 -0.62 -9.83
N ASP A 155 -23.90 0.21 -10.87
CA ASP A 155 -24.80 -0.05 -11.99
C ASP A 155 -24.19 -0.95 -13.08
N GLY A 156 -22.94 -1.38 -12.91
CA GLY A 156 -22.19 -2.21 -13.84
C GLY A 156 -21.47 -1.44 -14.95
N SER A 157 -21.58 -0.11 -14.98
CA SER A 157 -20.77 0.74 -15.84
C SER A 157 -19.35 0.92 -15.28
N ASN A 158 -18.44 1.42 -16.13
CA ASN A 158 -17.05 1.63 -15.79
C ASN A 158 -16.66 3.09 -16.00
N LEU A 159 -15.77 3.59 -15.15
CA LEU A 159 -15.00 4.79 -15.42
C LEU A 159 -13.54 4.44 -15.62
N TYR A 160 -12.84 5.23 -16.42
CA TYR A 160 -11.45 5.02 -16.78
C TYR A 160 -10.62 6.18 -16.26
N ALA A 161 -9.50 5.88 -15.63
CA ALA A 161 -8.56 6.91 -15.19
C ALA A 161 -7.94 7.60 -16.41
N VAL A 162 -7.97 8.92 -16.42
CA VAL A 162 -7.34 9.79 -17.40
C VAL A 162 -6.32 10.64 -16.66
N VAL A 163 -5.13 10.79 -17.23
CA VAL A 163 -4.10 11.69 -16.70
C VAL A 163 -3.93 12.85 -17.68
N GLU A 164 -3.89 14.07 -17.18
CA GLU A 164 -3.72 15.24 -18.03
C GLU A 164 -2.39 15.18 -18.82
N ALA A 165 -2.41 15.65 -20.07
CA ALA A 165 -1.22 15.74 -20.88
C ALA A 165 -0.22 16.76 -20.27
N ARG A 166 1.07 16.41 -20.28
CA ARG A 166 2.13 17.31 -19.84
C ARG A 166 2.30 18.46 -20.84
N ALA A 167 1.90 19.67 -20.44
CA ALA A 167 1.98 20.85 -21.32
C ALA A 167 3.42 21.22 -21.73
N ASN A 168 4.39 21.10 -20.81
CA ASN A 168 5.82 21.35 -21.08
C ASN A 168 6.70 20.75 -19.96
N SER A 169 8.02 20.86 -20.11
CA SER A 169 9.00 20.30 -19.15
C SER A 169 9.03 20.95 -17.77
N THR A 170 8.39 22.11 -17.56
CA THR A 170 8.30 22.74 -16.23
C THR A 170 7.13 22.22 -15.42
N VAL A 171 6.17 21.54 -16.05
CA VAL A 171 5.07 20.86 -15.34
C VAL A 171 5.63 19.63 -14.64
N MET A 172 5.44 19.58 -13.31
CA MET A 172 5.97 18.51 -12.45
C MET A 172 4.89 17.66 -11.76
N LYS A 173 3.62 17.99 -11.97
CA LYS A 173 2.48 17.18 -11.52
C LYS A 173 1.44 17.07 -12.63
N LEU A 174 0.79 15.92 -12.75
CA LEU A 174 -0.28 15.70 -13.71
C LEU A 174 -1.54 15.22 -13.00
N LYS A 175 -2.63 15.98 -13.08
CA LYS A 175 -3.91 15.65 -12.45
C LYS A 175 -4.50 14.38 -13.06
N MET A 176 -5.02 13.52 -12.19
CA MET A 176 -5.81 12.35 -12.57
C MET A 176 -7.31 12.66 -12.41
N SER A 177 -8.11 12.21 -13.37
CA SER A 177 -9.57 12.30 -13.35
C SER A 177 -10.20 11.02 -13.91
N TRP A 178 -11.51 10.93 -13.84
CA TRP A 178 -12.31 9.81 -14.35
C TRP A 178 -13.08 10.21 -15.61
N SER A 179 -13.15 9.29 -16.57
CA SER A 179 -13.87 9.44 -17.84
C SER A 179 -14.78 8.25 -18.08
N GLU A 180 -15.88 8.45 -18.80
CA GLU A 180 -16.75 7.36 -19.27
C GLU A 180 -16.11 6.57 -20.42
N GLU A 181 -15.13 7.16 -21.10
CA GLU A 181 -14.37 6.54 -22.19
C GLU A 181 -12.92 6.23 -21.78
N PRO A 182 -12.33 5.12 -22.25
CA PRO A 182 -10.92 4.79 -22.01
C PRO A 182 -9.97 5.92 -22.43
N ALA A 183 -8.91 6.11 -21.65
CA ALA A 183 -7.90 7.11 -21.97
C ALA A 183 -7.20 6.75 -23.30
N SER A 184 -6.96 7.76 -24.14
CA SER A 184 -6.26 7.61 -25.43
C SER A 184 -5.20 8.70 -25.65
N GLY A 185 -4.26 8.45 -26.55
CA GLY A 185 -3.25 9.43 -26.98
C GLY A 185 -2.35 9.93 -25.84
N ALA A 186 -2.20 11.26 -25.73
CA ALA A 186 -1.34 11.89 -24.73
C ALA A 186 -1.83 11.70 -23.28
N ASN A 187 -3.09 11.28 -23.11
CA ASN A 187 -3.69 11.07 -21.79
C ASN A 187 -3.69 9.58 -21.38
N ALA A 188 -3.27 8.67 -22.29
CA ALA A 188 -3.28 7.22 -22.12
C ALA A 188 -1.96 6.67 -21.54
N GLY A 189 -1.56 7.18 -20.39
CA GLY A 189 -0.52 6.47 -19.66
C GLY A 189 -0.95 5.04 -19.29
N THR A 190 0.02 4.20 -19.04
CA THR A 190 -0.15 2.79 -18.65
C THR A 190 -0.11 2.70 -17.13
N PHE A 191 -1.22 2.24 -16.55
CA PHE A 191 -1.29 1.79 -15.17
C PHE A 191 -0.89 0.32 -15.08
N GLN A 192 -0.17 -0.04 -14.02
CA GLN A 192 0.21 -1.42 -13.76
C GLN A 192 0.38 -1.69 -12.26
N TRP A 193 0.32 -2.97 -11.90
CA TRP A 193 0.66 -3.44 -10.56
C TRP A 193 2.13 -3.83 -10.48
N SER A 194 2.81 -3.38 -9.44
CA SER A 194 4.12 -3.87 -9.01
C SER A 194 3.98 -4.39 -7.59
N GLY A 195 3.74 -5.71 -7.46
CA GLY A 195 3.19 -6.25 -6.21
C GLY A 195 1.79 -5.70 -5.96
N ASP A 196 1.59 -5.01 -4.82
CA ASP A 196 0.37 -4.29 -4.50
C ASP A 196 0.42 -2.80 -4.91
N THR A 197 1.57 -2.30 -5.35
CA THR A 197 1.76 -0.88 -5.63
C THR A 197 1.16 -0.51 -6.99
N VAL A 198 0.43 0.60 -7.06
CA VAL A 198 -0.02 1.18 -8.33
C VAL A 198 1.13 2.01 -8.92
N GLU A 199 1.50 1.67 -10.16
CA GLU A 199 2.46 2.42 -10.95
C GLU A 199 1.80 3.02 -12.19
N TRP A 200 2.34 4.16 -12.63
CA TRP A 200 1.93 4.82 -13.87
C TRP A 200 3.12 5.28 -14.69
N SER A 201 3.07 5.05 -16.00
CA SER A 201 4.10 5.51 -16.95
C SER A 201 3.49 5.91 -18.29
N ILE A 202 4.20 6.72 -19.07
CA ILE A 202 3.87 6.97 -20.48
C ILE A 202 5.19 7.15 -21.27
N PRO A 203 5.32 6.63 -22.50
CA PRO A 203 6.58 6.67 -23.24
C PRO A 203 7.15 8.09 -23.47
N THR A 204 6.30 9.11 -23.47
CA THR A 204 6.69 10.50 -23.70
C THR A 204 7.24 11.22 -22.47
N ILE A 205 7.14 10.61 -21.28
CA ILE A 205 7.56 11.23 -20.02
C ILE A 205 8.43 10.26 -19.23
N GLN A 206 9.71 10.61 -19.11
CA GLN A 206 10.61 9.96 -18.16
C GLN A 206 10.45 10.59 -16.78
N ARG A 207 10.32 9.74 -15.75
CA ARG A 207 10.20 10.14 -14.34
C ARG A 207 11.08 9.23 -13.46
N PRO A 208 11.57 9.71 -12.30
CA PRO A 208 12.49 8.92 -11.47
C PRO A 208 11.87 7.67 -10.85
N GLN A 209 10.59 7.73 -10.51
CA GLN A 209 9.85 6.66 -9.84
C GLN A 209 8.45 6.57 -10.42
N LEU A 210 7.97 5.36 -10.75
CA LEU A 210 6.67 5.16 -11.38
C LEU A 210 5.50 5.10 -10.39
N ASN A 211 5.80 4.86 -9.11
CA ASN A 211 4.87 4.77 -8.00
C ASN A 211 4.76 6.06 -7.18
N ALA A 212 5.34 7.18 -7.63
CA ALA A 212 5.29 8.44 -6.91
C ALA A 212 3.99 9.22 -7.21
N TRP A 213 3.17 9.47 -6.20
CA TRP A 213 1.92 10.20 -6.33
C TRP A 213 2.00 11.48 -5.51
N LEU A 214 1.21 12.48 -5.89
CA LEU A 214 1.02 13.70 -5.11
C LEU A 214 -0.45 13.83 -4.76
N ILE A 215 -0.73 14.11 -3.50
CA ILE A 215 -2.07 14.44 -3.03
C ILE A 215 -2.08 15.91 -2.66
N CYS A 216 -2.82 16.70 -3.44
CA CYS A 216 -2.90 18.15 -3.25
C CYS A 216 -4.34 18.55 -2.94
N PRO A 217 -4.60 19.33 -1.88
CA PRO A 217 -5.92 19.88 -1.66
C PRO A 217 -6.28 20.89 -2.75
N ASP A 218 -7.50 20.83 -3.27
CA ASP A 218 -8.08 21.90 -4.08
C ASP A 218 -8.64 23.05 -3.21
N ALA A 219 -9.35 23.98 -3.83
CA ALA A 219 -9.94 25.12 -3.13
C ALA A 219 -11.06 24.73 -2.13
N ASP A 220 -11.71 23.59 -2.37
CA ASP A 220 -12.80 23.05 -1.55
C ASP A 220 -12.29 22.03 -0.51
N GLY A 221 -10.98 21.73 -0.54
CA GLY A 221 -10.32 20.81 0.38
C GLY A 221 -10.35 19.34 -0.08
N ASN A 222 -10.79 19.05 -1.30
CA ASN A 222 -10.71 17.71 -1.87
C ASN A 222 -9.26 17.32 -2.12
N LYS A 223 -8.93 16.06 -1.83
CA LYS A 223 -7.58 15.51 -1.91
C LYS A 223 -7.30 14.97 -3.31
N ASP A 224 -7.14 15.88 -4.27
CA ASP A 224 -6.86 15.55 -5.66
C ASP A 224 -5.59 14.70 -5.81
N VAL A 225 -5.68 13.69 -6.67
CA VAL A 225 -4.60 12.76 -6.99
C VAL A 225 -3.86 13.22 -8.24
N TYR A 226 -2.54 13.35 -8.13
CA TYR A 226 -1.65 13.71 -9.23
C TYR A 226 -0.54 12.66 -9.38
N ILE A 227 -0.06 12.50 -10.61
CA ILE A 227 1.23 11.85 -10.87
C ILE A 227 2.36 12.80 -10.46
N ASN A 228 3.30 12.35 -9.62
CA ASN A 228 4.53 13.09 -9.36
C ASN A 228 5.56 12.84 -10.47
N LEU A 229 5.93 13.90 -11.19
CA LEU A 229 7.03 13.86 -12.18
C LEU A 229 8.37 14.34 -11.61
N GLY A 230 8.35 14.95 -10.42
CA GLY A 230 9.53 15.40 -9.70
C GLY A 230 10.21 14.27 -8.90
N PRO A 231 11.23 14.61 -8.11
CA PRO A 231 11.77 13.70 -7.11
C PRO A 231 10.72 13.45 -6.02
N TYR A 232 10.55 12.20 -5.61
CA TYR A 232 9.67 11.81 -4.52
C TYR A 232 10.33 12.10 -3.18
N ASP A 233 9.55 12.57 -2.20
CA ASP A 233 9.99 12.94 -0.84
C ASP A 233 11.06 14.07 -0.81
N TYR A 234 11.21 14.77 -1.93
CA TYR A 234 12.10 15.91 -2.06
C TYR A 234 11.46 16.93 -3.00
N GLN A 235 11.45 18.21 -2.61
CA GLN A 235 10.79 19.27 -3.41
C GLN A 235 9.29 19.01 -3.65
N THR A 236 8.60 18.33 -2.74
CA THR A 236 7.15 18.22 -2.72
C THR A 236 6.51 19.60 -2.88
N PRO A 237 5.63 19.82 -3.87
CA PRO A 237 4.99 21.11 -4.05
C PRO A 237 4.26 21.57 -2.77
N ALA A 238 4.34 22.86 -2.47
CA ALA A 238 3.74 23.42 -1.27
C ALA A 238 2.24 23.09 -1.18
N GLY A 239 1.80 22.55 -0.04
CA GLY A 239 0.43 22.13 0.22
C GLY A 239 0.10 20.70 -0.26
N CYS A 240 0.95 20.08 -1.07
CA CYS A 240 0.79 18.68 -1.45
C CYS A 240 1.55 17.76 -0.47
N ALA A 241 1.15 16.49 -0.45
CA ALA A 241 1.90 15.40 0.15
C ALA A 241 2.37 14.43 -0.94
N ASP A 242 3.59 13.93 -0.80
CA ASP A 242 4.04 12.75 -1.54
C ASP A 242 3.34 11.52 -0.97
N GLU A 243 2.88 10.66 -1.87
CA GLU A 243 2.16 9.44 -1.51
C GLU A 243 2.61 8.26 -2.39
N THR A 244 2.51 7.06 -1.84
CA THR A 244 2.40 5.80 -2.58
C THR A 244 1.00 5.24 -2.36
N ILE A 245 0.38 4.70 -3.42
CA ILE A 245 -0.95 4.11 -3.35
C ILE A 245 -0.91 2.63 -3.73
N HIS A 246 -1.62 1.83 -2.94
CA HIS A 246 -1.53 0.38 -2.97
C HIS A 246 -2.91 -0.26 -3.05
N ALA A 247 -2.97 -1.41 -3.71
CA ALA A 247 -4.10 -2.32 -3.64
C ALA A 247 -4.37 -2.70 -2.18
N TYR A 248 -5.64 -2.70 -1.82
CA TYR A 248 -6.14 -3.26 -0.58
C TYR A 248 -7.26 -4.23 -0.91
N THR A 249 -7.03 -5.50 -0.61
CA THR A 249 -7.92 -6.61 -0.97
C THR A 249 -8.71 -7.15 0.22
N GLY A 250 -8.80 -6.36 1.31
CA GLY A 250 -9.68 -6.69 2.43
C GLY A 250 -11.14 -6.67 1.99
N ALA A 251 -11.98 -7.48 2.65
CA ALA A 251 -13.39 -7.62 2.29
C ALA A 251 -14.16 -6.29 2.28
N THR A 252 -13.73 -5.33 3.10
CA THR A 252 -14.25 -3.96 3.16
C THR A 252 -13.10 -3.00 3.39
N ALA A 253 -13.13 -1.81 2.79
CA ALA A 253 -12.23 -0.71 3.15
C ALA A 253 -12.30 -0.41 4.65
N THR A 254 -11.15 -0.26 5.29
CA THR A 254 -11.03 0.03 6.73
C THR A 254 -10.24 1.31 6.98
N PRO A 255 -10.50 2.00 8.10
CA PRO A 255 -9.65 3.08 8.59
C PRO A 255 -8.23 2.61 8.91
#